data_AF-A0A951JHW2-F1
#
_entry.id   AF-A0A951JHW2-F1
#
_cell.length_a   1.000
_cell.length_b   1.000
_cell.length_c   1.000
_cell.angle_alpha   90.00
_cell.angle_beta   90.00
_cell.angle_gamma   90.00
#
_symmetry.space_group_name_H-M   'P 1'
#
loop_
_entity.id
_entity.type
_entity.pdbx_description
1 polymer ?
#
loop_
_entity_poly.entity_id
_entity_poly.type
_entity_poly.pdbx_seq_one_letter_code
_entity_poly.pdbx_strand_id
1 'polypeptide(L)'
;MTKMLIAVRVSVFALFAPVMSAMDASANVPAGVCHLGAYEMSDGSRTVVQPSVNDDLRYRFENGVTGRLYYINDNEYESGEGWAVREPVTLRVTFGDCETGIVRFDRKGAPALTGEQIPLPVKPVSFRSNGETLYGELVLPVQRKPRAAVVLQYGGGRDSAVINNYVQYLLPLHDIAVFVFDKRGTGRSGGEFNAHIPMLADDTVAAIEAVVICRK
;
A
#
# COMPACT_ATOMS: atom_id res chain seq x y z
N MET A 1 51.50 -11.41 -66.39
CA MET A 1 51.22 -12.26 -65.22
C MET A 1 51.67 -11.54 -63.96
N THR A 2 50.80 -10.73 -63.34
CA THR A 2 50.94 -10.31 -61.93
C THR A 2 49.55 -9.93 -61.42
N LYS A 3 48.95 -10.78 -60.57
CA LYS A 3 47.64 -10.53 -59.95
C LYS A 3 47.83 -9.63 -58.72
N MET A 4 47.13 -8.49 -58.71
CA MET A 4 47.06 -7.57 -57.57
C MET A 4 45.95 -8.07 -56.62
N LEU A 5 46.31 -8.51 -55.41
CA LEU A 5 45.35 -8.87 -54.36
C LEU A 5 45.00 -7.62 -53.54
N ILE A 6 43.73 -7.21 -53.60
CA ILE A 6 43.13 -6.22 -52.70
C ILE A 6 42.58 -6.99 -51.49
N ALA A 7 43.18 -6.79 -50.32
CA ALA A 7 42.67 -7.35 -49.07
C ALA A 7 41.54 -6.45 -48.54
N VAL A 8 40.30 -6.91 -48.64
CA VAL A 8 39.13 -6.27 -48.02
C VAL A 8 39.10 -6.66 -46.54
N ARG A 9 39.23 -5.67 -45.65
CA ARG A 9 38.98 -5.85 -44.22
C ARG A 9 37.47 -5.81 -43.96
N VAL A 10 36.90 -6.92 -43.53
CA VAL A 10 35.51 -6.97 -43.03
C VAL A 10 35.54 -6.69 -41.53
N SER A 11 35.06 -5.51 -41.12
CA SER A 11 34.82 -5.18 -39.71
C SER A 11 33.40 -5.60 -39.34
N VAL A 12 33.28 -6.63 -38.50
CA VAL A 12 32.01 -7.04 -37.91
C VAL A 12 31.66 -6.06 -36.79
N PHE A 13 30.67 -5.20 -37.02
CA PHE A 13 30.04 -4.40 -35.97
C PHE A 13 29.07 -5.30 -35.19
N ALA A 14 29.45 -5.70 -33.98
CA ALA A 14 28.54 -6.37 -33.06
C ALA A 14 27.51 -5.36 -32.54
N LEU A 15 26.26 -5.50 -32.99
CA LEU A 15 25.10 -4.79 -32.43
C LEU A 15 24.87 -5.27 -31.00
N PHE A 16 25.32 -4.49 -30.02
CA PHE A 16 24.92 -4.64 -28.63
C PHE A 16 23.46 -4.17 -28.49
N ALA A 17 22.53 -5.12 -28.43
CA ALA A 17 21.17 -4.84 -27.96
C ALA A 17 21.24 -4.52 -26.45
N PRO A 18 20.68 -3.38 -25.99
CA PRO A 18 20.62 -3.12 -24.56
C PRO A 18 19.62 -4.11 -23.95
N VAL A 19 20.12 -4.96 -23.06
CA VAL A 19 19.29 -5.77 -22.17
C VAL A 19 18.56 -4.79 -21.27
N MET A 20 17.26 -4.55 -21.51
CA MET A 20 16.38 -3.94 -20.53
C MET A 20 16.32 -4.89 -19.34
N SER A 21 17.17 -4.67 -18.34
CA SER A 21 16.96 -5.26 -17.02
C SER A 21 15.60 -4.80 -16.51
N ALA A 22 14.64 -5.72 -16.41
CA ALA A 22 13.49 -5.53 -15.57
C ALA A 22 14.02 -5.24 -14.17
N MET A 23 13.86 -4.01 -13.70
CA MET A 23 14.06 -3.71 -12.28
C MET A 23 12.93 -4.43 -11.55
N ASP A 24 13.21 -5.64 -11.06
CA ASP A 24 12.44 -6.20 -9.97
C ASP A 24 12.63 -5.26 -8.77
N ALA A 25 11.74 -4.29 -8.66
CA ALA A 25 11.49 -3.58 -7.42
C ALA A 25 10.82 -4.57 -6.47
N SER A 26 11.58 -5.57 -6.00
CA SER A 26 11.29 -6.27 -4.76
C SER A 26 11.48 -5.26 -3.63
N ALA A 27 10.51 -4.37 -3.47
CA ALA A 27 10.29 -3.73 -2.20
C ALA A 27 10.14 -4.90 -1.21
N ASN A 28 11.04 -5.02 -0.23
CA ASN A 28 10.85 -5.93 0.89
C ASN A 28 9.45 -5.69 1.43
N VAL A 29 8.51 -6.59 1.13
CA VAL A 29 7.14 -6.55 1.62
C VAL A 29 7.26 -6.92 3.09
N PRO A 30 6.97 -6.01 4.05
CA PRO A 30 7.08 -6.34 5.47
C PRO A 30 6.31 -7.62 5.82
N ALA A 31 6.77 -8.34 6.85
CA ALA A 31 5.99 -9.45 7.39
C ALA A 31 4.59 -8.94 7.79
N GLY A 32 3.54 -9.70 7.49
CA GLY A 32 2.17 -9.33 7.82
C GLY A 32 1.51 -8.28 6.92
N VAL A 33 2.08 -7.91 5.76
CA VAL A 33 1.41 -7.01 4.79
C VAL A 33 0.08 -7.58 4.28
N CYS A 34 -0.09 -8.91 4.29
CA CYS A 34 -1.38 -9.51 3.94
C CYS A 34 -2.46 -9.24 5.00
N HIS A 35 -2.08 -8.91 6.24
CA HIS A 35 -2.98 -8.61 7.36
C HIS A 35 -3.47 -7.15 7.35
N LEU A 36 -3.07 -6.36 6.35
CA LEU A 36 -3.52 -4.99 6.21
C LEU A 36 -4.91 -4.97 5.60
N GLY A 37 -5.77 -4.09 6.10
CA GLY A 37 -7.12 -3.97 5.55
C GLY A 37 -8.15 -3.59 6.60
N ALA A 38 -9.41 -3.72 6.22
CA ALA A 38 -10.54 -3.59 7.14
C ALA A 38 -11.04 -4.97 7.56
N TYR A 39 -11.52 -5.09 8.79
CA TYR A 39 -12.05 -6.31 9.38
C TYR A 39 -13.42 -6.02 10.00
N GLU A 40 -14.36 -6.94 9.79
CA GLU A 40 -15.62 -7.00 10.53
C GLU A 40 -15.48 -7.99 11.68
N MET A 41 -15.72 -7.51 12.90
CA MET A 41 -15.62 -8.31 14.10
C MET A 41 -16.94 -9.02 14.41
N SER A 42 -16.86 -10.10 15.17
CA SER A 42 -17.96 -10.94 15.64
C SER A 42 -19.03 -10.21 16.47
N ASP A 43 -18.71 -9.05 17.03
CA ASP A 43 -19.67 -8.17 17.71
C ASP A 43 -20.27 -7.08 16.79
N GLY A 44 -19.97 -7.13 15.48
CA GLY A 44 -20.39 -6.16 14.47
C GLY A 44 -19.55 -4.88 14.46
N SER A 45 -18.57 -4.73 15.36
CA SER A 45 -17.62 -3.62 15.27
C SER A 45 -16.67 -3.80 14.09
N ARG A 46 -16.11 -2.70 13.59
CA ARG A 46 -15.15 -2.73 12.48
C ARG A 46 -13.85 -2.07 12.88
N THR A 47 -12.74 -2.64 12.44
CA THR A 47 -11.39 -2.11 12.65
C THR A 47 -10.61 -2.12 11.35
N VAL A 48 -9.70 -1.16 11.21
CA VAL A 48 -8.68 -1.18 10.16
C VAL A 48 -7.33 -1.51 10.76
N VAL A 49 -6.55 -2.32 10.05
CA VAL A 49 -5.18 -2.70 10.37
C VAL A 49 -4.25 -2.12 9.30
N GLN A 50 -3.18 -1.50 9.75
CA GLN A 50 -2.18 -0.84 8.90
C GLN A 50 -0.76 -1.14 9.41
N PRO A 51 0.28 -0.91 8.60
CA PRO A 51 1.65 -0.95 9.10
C PRO A 51 1.90 0.09 10.19
N SER A 52 2.86 -0.22 11.05
CA SER A 52 3.48 0.66 12.02
C SER A 52 5.01 0.63 11.81
N VAL A 53 5.79 1.03 12.81
CA VAL A 53 7.25 1.03 12.74
C VAL A 53 7.79 -0.41 12.88
N ASN A 54 8.76 -0.78 12.04
CA ASN A 54 9.28 -2.16 11.93
C ASN A 54 8.18 -3.14 11.50
N ASP A 55 8.18 -4.36 12.03
CA ASP A 55 7.18 -5.41 11.73
C ASP A 55 5.87 -5.25 12.53
N ASP A 56 5.75 -4.15 13.29
CA ASP A 56 4.55 -3.88 14.07
C ASP A 56 3.40 -3.42 13.19
N LEU A 57 2.19 -3.63 13.69
CA LEU A 57 0.96 -3.15 13.07
C LEU A 57 0.28 -2.09 13.95
N ARG A 58 -0.79 -1.49 13.44
CA ARG A 58 -1.68 -0.63 14.21
C ARG A 58 -3.11 -0.93 13.84
N TYR A 59 -3.95 -1.07 14.86
CA TYR A 59 -5.40 -1.21 14.70
C TYR A 59 -6.10 0.12 15.02
N ARG A 60 -7.24 0.36 14.37
CA ARG A 60 -8.14 1.49 14.64
C ARG A 60 -9.57 1.04 14.45
N PHE A 61 -10.30 0.94 15.55
CA PHE A 61 -11.74 0.76 15.52
C PHE A 61 -12.45 2.06 15.14
N GLU A 62 -13.62 1.96 14.52
CA GLU A 62 -14.44 3.13 14.15
C GLU A 62 -14.91 3.96 15.37
N ASN A 63 -14.95 3.35 16.56
CA ASN A 63 -15.26 4.04 17.82
C ASN A 63 -14.06 4.83 18.39
N GLY A 64 -12.93 4.88 17.69
CA GLY A 64 -11.72 5.60 18.08
C GLY A 64 -10.74 4.80 18.94
N VAL A 65 -11.10 3.60 19.40
CA VAL A 65 -10.16 2.73 20.12
C VAL A 65 -9.05 2.31 19.15
N THR A 66 -7.81 2.57 19.53
CA THR A 66 -6.63 2.33 18.70
C THR A 66 -5.46 1.89 19.56
N GLY A 67 -4.54 1.16 18.95
CA GLY A 67 -3.31 0.77 19.59
C GLY A 67 -2.29 0.24 18.59
N ARG A 68 -1.03 0.22 19.03
CA ARG A 68 0.05 -0.42 18.30
C ARG A 68 0.09 -1.90 18.66
N LEU A 69 0.16 -2.75 17.65
CA LEU A 69 0.36 -4.20 17.76
C LEU A 69 1.85 -4.45 17.63
N TYR A 70 2.52 -4.72 18.74
CA TYR A 70 3.93 -5.06 18.77
C TYR A 70 4.11 -6.51 18.34
N TYR A 71 4.93 -6.73 17.32
CA TYR A 71 5.23 -8.06 16.80
C TYR A 71 5.90 -8.94 17.87
N ILE A 72 5.48 -10.20 17.92
CA ILE A 72 6.07 -11.24 18.77
C ILE A 72 6.77 -12.28 17.90
N ASN A 73 5.99 -13.00 17.09
CA ASN A 73 6.42 -14.00 16.13
C ASN A 73 5.27 -14.28 15.14
N ASP A 74 5.59 -14.79 13.95
CA ASP A 74 4.65 -15.27 12.94
C ASP A 74 3.45 -14.33 12.73
N ASN A 75 2.27 -14.70 13.25
CA ASN A 75 1.03 -13.94 13.16
C ASN A 75 0.56 -13.41 14.52
N GLU A 76 1.42 -13.43 15.54
CA GLU A 76 1.14 -13.04 16.91
C GLU A 76 1.69 -11.66 17.26
N TYR A 77 0.82 -10.86 17.89
CA TYR A 77 1.10 -9.51 18.32
C TYR A 77 0.55 -9.26 19.72
N GLU A 78 1.12 -8.27 20.42
CA GLU A 78 0.60 -7.77 21.70
C GLU A 78 0.46 -6.26 21.74
N SER A 79 -0.36 -5.78 22.66
CA SER A 79 -0.63 -4.37 22.84
C SER A 79 -0.97 -4.05 24.30
N GLY A 80 -0.54 -2.87 24.73
CA GLY A 80 -1.01 -2.22 25.94
C GLY A 80 -2.09 -1.18 25.64
N GLU A 81 -2.61 -0.53 26.67
CA GLU A 81 -3.68 0.45 26.52
C GLU A 81 -3.16 1.77 25.94
N GLY A 82 -3.79 2.25 24.86
CA GLY A 82 -3.50 3.53 24.23
C GLY A 82 -2.63 3.43 22.96
N TRP A 83 -2.13 4.58 22.51
CA TRP A 83 -1.61 4.75 21.15
C TRP A 83 -0.36 3.94 20.80
N ALA A 84 0.57 3.81 21.74
CA ALA A 84 1.89 3.20 21.54
C ALA A 84 2.44 2.62 22.85
N VAL A 85 1.56 2.05 23.67
CA VAL A 85 1.94 1.38 24.92
C VAL A 85 2.02 -0.12 24.64
N ARG A 86 3.11 -0.76 25.08
CA ARG A 86 3.27 -2.22 25.00
C ARG A 86 2.86 -2.89 26.32
N GLU A 87 3.29 -2.33 27.45
CA GLU A 87 3.11 -2.90 28.78
C GLU A 87 2.27 -1.99 29.70
N PRO A 88 1.41 -2.55 30.57
CA PRO A 88 1.13 -3.99 30.71
C PRO A 88 0.39 -4.54 29.48
N VAL A 89 0.71 -5.76 29.04
CA VAL A 89 -0.04 -6.44 27.96
C VAL A 89 -1.49 -6.62 28.38
N THR A 90 -2.40 -5.94 27.68
CA THR A 90 -3.85 -6.02 27.90
C THR A 90 -4.59 -6.59 26.70
N LEU A 91 -3.91 -6.75 25.56
CA LEU A 91 -4.45 -7.32 24.34
C LEU A 91 -3.39 -8.20 23.66
N ARG A 92 -3.77 -9.41 23.28
CA ARG A 92 -3.05 -10.22 22.29
C ARG A 92 -3.89 -10.29 21.01
N VAL A 93 -3.23 -10.21 19.87
CA VAL A 93 -3.86 -10.33 18.56
C VAL A 93 -3.16 -11.42 17.77
N THR A 94 -3.96 -12.34 17.22
CA THR A 94 -3.46 -13.41 16.34
C THR A 94 -4.16 -13.30 15.00
N PHE A 95 -3.38 -13.24 13.93
CA PHE A 95 -3.90 -13.34 12.56
C PHE A 95 -3.86 -14.80 12.10
N GLY A 96 -4.86 -15.20 11.31
CA GLY A 96 -4.82 -16.45 10.58
C GLY A 96 -3.86 -16.39 9.40
N ASP A 97 -3.81 -17.45 8.61
CA ASP A 97 -3.09 -17.43 7.34
C ASP A 97 -3.68 -16.35 6.42
N CYS A 98 -2.84 -15.78 5.55
CA CYS A 98 -3.22 -14.67 4.68
C CYS A 98 -4.49 -14.97 3.85
N GLU A 99 -4.66 -16.21 3.40
CA GLU A 99 -5.79 -16.66 2.60
C GLU A 99 -7.10 -16.73 3.39
N THR A 100 -7.02 -16.88 4.71
CA THR A 100 -8.20 -16.98 5.59
C THR A 100 -8.77 -15.62 5.93
N GLY A 101 -7.93 -14.58 5.99
CA GLY A 101 -8.35 -13.23 6.37
C GLY A 101 -8.92 -13.14 7.79
N ILE A 102 -8.57 -14.08 8.69
CA ILE A 102 -9.09 -14.11 10.06
C ILE A 102 -8.18 -13.32 10.99
N VAL A 103 -8.78 -12.61 11.96
CA VAL A 103 -8.08 -12.02 13.08
C VAL A 103 -8.80 -12.33 14.40
N ARG A 104 -8.04 -12.49 15.48
CA ARG A 104 -8.59 -12.67 16.82
C ARG A 104 -7.96 -11.69 17.80
N PHE A 105 -8.80 -10.98 18.55
CA PHE A 105 -8.43 -10.05 19.61
C PHE A 105 -8.79 -10.64 20.97
N ASP A 106 -7.77 -11.02 21.75
CA ASP A 106 -7.88 -11.51 23.11
C ASP A 106 -7.56 -10.38 24.10
N ARG A 107 -8.60 -9.61 24.48
CA ARG A 107 -8.47 -8.53 25.46
C ARG A 107 -8.67 -9.06 26.89
N LYS A 108 -7.77 -8.68 27.79
CA LYS A 108 -7.85 -9.06 29.20
C LYS A 108 -9.16 -8.53 29.82
N GLY A 109 -9.93 -9.43 30.43
CA GLY A 109 -11.18 -9.09 31.12
C GLY A 109 -12.39 -8.87 30.21
N ALA A 110 -12.30 -9.21 28.92
CA ALA A 110 -13.41 -9.18 27.98
C ALA A 110 -13.49 -10.50 27.20
N PRO A 111 -14.66 -10.85 26.63
CA PRO A 111 -14.74 -11.92 25.64
C PRO A 111 -13.82 -11.63 24.44
N ALA A 112 -13.22 -12.67 23.89
CA ALA A 112 -12.42 -12.53 22.69
C ALA A 112 -13.28 -12.20 21.48
N LEU A 113 -12.77 -11.34 20.60
CA LEU A 113 -13.42 -10.98 19.34
C LEU A 113 -12.66 -11.64 18.19
N THR A 114 -13.35 -12.45 17.40
CA THR A 114 -12.85 -12.84 16.07
C THR A 114 -13.34 -11.87 15.02
N GLY A 115 -12.62 -11.70 13.92
CA GLY A 115 -13.04 -10.89 12.79
C GLY A 115 -12.56 -11.46 11.47
N GLU A 116 -13.26 -11.08 10.40
CA GLU A 116 -12.98 -11.49 9.03
C GLU A 116 -12.62 -10.26 8.19
N GLN A 117 -11.63 -10.39 7.31
CA GLN A 117 -11.18 -9.33 6.44
C GLN A 117 -12.28 -8.99 5.42
N ILE A 118 -12.60 -7.71 5.30
CA ILE A 118 -13.58 -7.21 4.34
C ILE A 118 -12.88 -7.11 2.97
N PRO A 119 -13.37 -7.80 1.91
CA PRO A 119 -12.70 -7.88 0.62
C PRO A 119 -12.95 -6.62 -0.23
N LEU A 120 -12.33 -5.50 0.16
CA LEU A 120 -12.41 -4.24 -0.57
C LEU A 120 -11.76 -4.38 -1.96
N PRO A 121 -12.49 -4.14 -3.07
CA PRO A 121 -11.90 -4.24 -4.39
C PRO A 121 -10.85 -3.16 -4.64
N VAL A 122 -9.69 -3.56 -5.12
CA VAL A 122 -8.58 -2.64 -5.46
C VAL A 122 -8.34 -2.64 -6.96
N LYS A 123 -8.23 -1.45 -7.56
CA LYS A 123 -7.84 -1.27 -8.96
C LYS A 123 -6.52 -0.50 -9.03
N PRO A 124 -5.42 -1.12 -9.47
CA PRO A 124 -4.17 -0.41 -9.77
C PRO A 124 -4.36 0.62 -10.89
N VAL A 125 -3.73 1.78 -10.75
CA VAL A 125 -3.76 2.87 -11.74
C VAL A 125 -2.36 3.44 -11.88
N SER A 126 -1.84 3.44 -13.11
CA SER A 126 -0.64 4.19 -13.47
C SER A 126 -1.03 5.43 -14.25
N PHE A 127 -0.47 6.58 -13.91
CA PHE A 127 -0.78 7.86 -14.53
C PHE A 127 0.48 8.72 -14.73
N ARG A 128 0.40 9.74 -15.58
CA ARG A 128 1.54 10.59 -15.95
C ARG A 128 1.39 11.96 -15.30
N SER A 129 2.50 12.50 -14.80
CA SER A 129 2.58 13.88 -14.31
C SER A 129 3.97 14.45 -14.60
N ASN A 130 4.05 15.59 -15.29
CA ASN A 130 5.29 16.30 -15.62
C ASN A 130 6.48 15.37 -15.98
N GLY A 131 6.27 14.47 -16.95
CA GLY A 131 7.30 13.56 -17.45
C GLY A 131 7.52 12.27 -16.66
N GLU A 132 6.94 12.14 -15.46
CA GLU A 132 7.06 10.95 -14.62
C GLU A 132 5.82 10.06 -14.70
N THR A 133 6.00 8.77 -14.43
CA THR A 133 4.92 7.81 -14.24
C THR A 133 4.74 7.55 -12.76
N LEU A 134 3.53 7.80 -12.26
CA LEU A 134 3.15 7.58 -10.87
C LEU A 134 2.21 6.38 -10.77
N TYR A 135 2.28 5.70 -9.62
CA TYR A 135 1.47 4.54 -9.29
C TYR A 135 0.51 4.87 -8.16
N GLY A 136 -0.74 4.41 -8.29
CA GLY A 136 -1.70 4.45 -7.22
C GLY A 136 -2.69 3.30 -7.29
N GLU A 137 -3.54 3.23 -6.28
CA GLU A 137 -4.56 2.20 -6.13
C GLU A 137 -5.90 2.86 -5.79
N LEU A 138 -6.93 2.52 -6.57
CA LEU A 138 -8.31 2.90 -6.31
C LEU A 138 -8.98 1.79 -5.51
N VAL A 139 -9.15 2.03 -4.22
CA VAL A 139 -9.86 1.15 -3.29
C VAL A 139 -11.34 1.50 -3.31
N LEU A 140 -12.18 0.51 -3.58
CA LEU A 140 -13.62 0.65 -3.73
C LEU A 140 -14.36 0.05 -2.54
N PRO A 141 -15.59 0.53 -2.26
CA PRO A 141 -16.53 -0.23 -1.45
C PRO A 141 -16.82 -1.62 -2.05
N VAL A 142 -17.18 -2.60 -1.22
CA VAL A 142 -17.45 -4.00 -1.63
C VAL A 142 -18.43 -4.07 -2.81
N GLN A 143 -19.50 -3.29 -2.75
CA GLN A 143 -20.54 -3.21 -3.77
C GLN A 143 -20.14 -2.47 -5.05
N ARG A 144 -18.93 -1.88 -5.10
CA ARG A 144 -18.37 -1.15 -6.25
C ARG A 144 -19.24 0.04 -6.72
N LYS A 145 -20.05 0.61 -5.84
CA LYS A 145 -20.92 1.77 -6.10
C LYS A 145 -20.60 2.92 -5.13
N PRO A 146 -19.44 3.58 -5.29
CA PRO A 146 -19.05 4.65 -4.39
C PRO A 146 -19.90 5.91 -4.62
N ARG A 147 -20.41 6.52 -3.54
CA ARG A 147 -21.15 7.79 -3.57
C ARG A 147 -20.24 9.00 -3.77
N ALA A 148 -18.98 8.87 -3.39
CA ALA A 148 -17.92 9.86 -3.57
C ALA A 148 -16.56 9.18 -3.76
N ALA A 149 -15.57 9.93 -4.24
CA ALA A 149 -14.19 9.49 -4.29
C ALA A 149 -13.29 10.54 -3.62
N VAL A 150 -12.30 10.09 -2.85
CA VAL A 150 -11.28 10.96 -2.25
C VAL A 150 -9.93 10.61 -2.85
N VAL A 151 -9.20 11.62 -3.32
CA VAL A 151 -7.79 11.47 -3.71
C VAL A 151 -6.94 11.87 -2.52
N LEU A 152 -6.08 10.97 -2.06
CA LEU A 152 -5.28 11.16 -0.85
C LEU A 152 -3.80 11.20 -1.17
N GLN A 153 -3.19 12.35 -0.91
CA GLN A 153 -1.74 12.48 -0.83
C GLN A 153 -1.27 12.22 0.61
N TYR A 154 -0.25 11.36 0.75
CA TYR A 154 0.19 10.85 2.05
C TYR A 154 1.49 11.48 2.52
N GLY A 155 1.45 12.16 3.67
CA GLY A 155 2.61 12.54 4.48
C GLY A 155 3.70 13.39 3.80
N GLY A 156 4.65 13.88 4.60
CA GLY A 156 5.84 14.59 4.11
C GLY A 156 7.07 13.69 3.88
N GLY A 157 6.99 12.42 4.28
CA GLY A 157 8.10 11.47 4.22
C GLY A 157 8.18 10.67 2.91
N ARG A 158 9.14 9.74 2.88
CA ARG A 158 9.44 8.87 1.72
C ARG A 158 8.63 7.59 1.66
N ASP A 159 7.70 7.41 2.60
CA ASP A 159 6.90 6.20 2.71
C ASP A 159 5.90 6.10 1.55
N SER A 160 5.68 4.86 1.08
CA SER A 160 4.61 4.55 0.13
C SER A 160 3.25 4.86 0.74
N ALA A 161 2.46 5.64 0.02
CA ALA A 161 1.10 5.96 0.40
C ALA A 161 0.20 4.73 0.29
N VAL A 162 0.38 3.95 -0.79
CA VAL A 162 -0.37 2.73 -1.08
C VAL A 162 -0.23 1.72 0.06
N ILE A 163 0.93 1.66 0.72
CA ILE A 163 1.14 0.74 1.85
C ILE A 163 0.65 1.35 3.18
N ASN A 164 0.94 2.63 3.44
CA ASN A 164 0.85 3.18 4.80
C ASN A 164 -0.40 3.99 5.11
N ASN A 165 -1.18 4.39 4.10
CA ASN A 165 -2.34 5.25 4.32
C ASN A 165 -3.60 4.44 4.65
N TYR A 166 -3.90 4.25 5.93
CA TYR A 166 -5.06 3.46 6.38
C TYR A 166 -6.43 4.00 5.97
N VAL A 167 -6.51 5.28 5.62
CA VAL A 167 -7.78 5.90 5.21
C VAL A 167 -8.34 5.21 3.96
N GLN A 168 -7.47 4.56 3.17
CA GLN A 168 -7.84 3.73 2.04
C GLN A 168 -8.71 2.51 2.42
N TYR A 169 -8.63 2.04 3.66
CA TYR A 169 -9.47 0.95 4.16
C TYR A 169 -10.70 1.47 4.92
N LEU A 170 -10.58 2.64 5.56
CA LEU A 170 -11.64 3.19 6.40
C LEU A 170 -12.82 3.75 5.60
N LEU A 171 -12.55 4.61 4.61
CA LEU A 171 -13.63 5.31 3.90
C LEU A 171 -14.48 4.38 3.00
N PRO A 172 -13.95 3.31 2.39
CA PRO A 172 -14.76 2.34 1.67
C PRO A 172 -15.82 1.64 2.52
N LEU A 173 -15.65 1.55 3.85
CA LEU A 173 -16.67 1.04 4.78
C LEU A 173 -17.91 1.94 4.89
N HIS A 174 -17.83 3.15 4.31
CA HIS A 174 -18.88 4.16 4.27
C HIS A 174 -19.22 4.61 2.84
N ASP A 175 -19.05 3.69 1.88
CA ASP A 175 -19.39 3.86 0.47
C ASP A 175 -18.58 4.95 -0.26
N ILE A 176 -17.40 5.29 0.24
CA ILE A 176 -16.51 6.29 -0.35
C ILE A 176 -15.29 5.59 -0.93
N ALA A 177 -15.07 5.74 -2.24
CA ALA A 177 -13.84 5.24 -2.85
C ALA A 177 -12.64 6.10 -2.45
N VAL A 178 -11.47 5.48 -2.36
CA VAL A 178 -10.22 6.17 -2.08
C VAL A 178 -9.23 5.87 -3.18
N PHE A 179 -8.71 6.91 -3.80
CA PHE A 179 -7.53 6.81 -4.63
C PHE A 179 -6.32 7.29 -3.84
N VAL A 180 -5.41 6.37 -3.55
CA VAL A 180 -4.14 6.66 -2.90
C VAL A 180 -3.02 6.45 -3.92
N PHE A 181 -2.03 7.33 -3.94
CA PHE A 181 -0.92 7.21 -4.88
C PHE A 181 0.42 7.51 -4.22
N ASP A 182 1.45 6.81 -4.68
CA ASP A 182 2.82 7.04 -4.25
C ASP A 182 3.34 8.33 -4.86
N LYS A 183 3.97 9.17 -4.03
CA LYS A 183 4.67 10.37 -4.48
C LYS A 183 5.90 9.96 -5.32
N ARG A 184 6.45 10.90 -6.10
CA ARG A 184 7.71 10.69 -6.82
C ARG A 184 8.80 10.13 -5.91
N GLY A 185 9.55 9.15 -6.41
CA GLY A 185 10.64 8.49 -5.68
C GLY A 185 10.23 7.75 -4.40
N THR A 186 8.93 7.41 -4.27
CA THR A 186 8.38 6.58 -3.18
C THR A 186 7.61 5.41 -3.75
N GLY A 187 7.56 4.30 -3.00
CA GLY A 187 6.84 3.09 -3.39
C GLY A 187 7.13 2.67 -4.83
N ARG A 188 6.09 2.61 -5.67
CA ARG A 188 6.19 2.18 -7.08
C ARG A 188 6.22 3.35 -8.09
N SER A 189 6.18 4.59 -7.62
CA SER A 189 6.24 5.78 -8.47
C SER A 189 7.66 6.10 -8.92
N GLY A 190 7.81 6.56 -10.15
CA GLY A 190 9.09 7.01 -10.71
C GLY A 190 9.55 8.37 -10.18
N GLY A 191 10.63 8.88 -10.77
CA GLY A 191 11.22 10.18 -10.44
C GLY A 191 11.96 10.22 -9.10
N GLU A 192 12.47 11.41 -8.78
CA GLU A 192 13.20 11.67 -7.54
C GLU A 192 12.30 12.26 -6.45
N PHE A 193 12.44 11.75 -5.23
CA PHE A 193 11.69 12.27 -4.10
C PHE A 193 12.16 13.68 -3.73
N ASN A 194 11.21 14.58 -3.61
CA ASN A 194 11.40 15.91 -3.05
C ASN A 194 10.09 16.40 -2.40
N ALA A 195 10.19 17.44 -1.57
CA ALA A 195 9.04 18.07 -0.91
C ALA A 195 8.62 19.38 -1.60
N HIS A 196 8.80 19.49 -2.92
CA HIS A 196 8.44 20.69 -3.67
C HIS A 196 6.91 20.77 -3.85
N ILE A 197 6.26 21.58 -3.01
CA ILE A 197 4.80 21.65 -2.92
C ILE A 197 4.09 21.89 -4.27
N PRO A 198 4.54 22.79 -5.17
CA PRO A 198 3.92 22.95 -6.48
C PRO A 198 3.91 21.65 -7.32
N MET A 199 5.00 20.90 -7.32
CA MET A 199 5.07 19.61 -8.01
C MET A 199 4.14 18.57 -7.38
N LEU A 200 4.05 18.54 -6.04
CA LEU A 200 3.10 17.66 -5.34
C LEU A 200 1.63 18.02 -5.67
N ALA A 201 1.34 19.30 -5.85
CA ALA A 201 0.03 19.78 -6.29
C ALA A 201 -0.28 19.35 -7.73
N ASP A 202 0.67 19.50 -8.66
CA ASP A 202 0.52 19.03 -10.04
C ASP A 202 0.28 17.52 -10.11
N ASP A 203 1.04 16.73 -9.32
CA ASP A 203 0.85 15.28 -9.20
C ASP A 203 -0.54 14.93 -8.67
N THR A 204 -1.07 15.72 -7.72
CA THR A 204 -2.42 15.53 -7.19
C THR A 204 -3.49 15.87 -8.22
N VAL A 205 -3.31 16.93 -9.03
CA VAL A 205 -4.22 17.26 -10.13
C VAL A 205 -4.26 16.11 -11.14
N ALA A 206 -3.10 15.60 -11.56
CA ALA A 206 -3.01 14.46 -12.46
C ALA A 206 -3.66 13.18 -11.88
N ALA A 207 -3.52 12.95 -10.56
CA ALA A 207 -4.18 11.86 -9.86
C ALA A 207 -5.72 11.98 -9.90
N ILE A 208 -6.26 13.19 -9.71
CA ILE A 208 -7.70 13.45 -9.82
C ILE A 208 -8.21 13.15 -11.23
N GLU A 209 -7.50 13.59 -12.27
CA GLU A 209 -7.87 13.32 -13.66
C GLU A 209 -7.88 11.82 -13.98
N ALA A 210 -6.89 11.07 -13.48
CA ALA A 210 -6.81 9.62 -13.66
C ALA A 210 -8.02 8.87 -13.07
N VAL A 211 -8.53 9.32 -11.92
CA VAL A 211 -9.72 8.72 -11.28
C VAL A 211 -10.99 9.00 -12.09
N VAL A 212 -11.14 10.21 -12.63
CA VAL A 212 -12.30 10.58 -13.46
C VAL A 212 -12.37 9.71 -14.71
N ILE A 213 -11.23 9.43 -15.34
CA ILE A 213 -11.15 8.54 -16.51
C ILE A 213 -11.56 7.11 -16.15
N CYS A 214 -11.15 6.60 -14.98
CA CYS A 214 -11.49 5.25 -14.53
C CYS A 214 -12.98 5.02 -14.23
N ARG A 215 -13.79 6.09 -14.15
CA ARG A 215 -15.24 6.03 -13.94
C ARG A 215 -16.05 5.82 -15.22
N LYS A 216 -15.46 6.09 -16.39
CA LYS A 216 -16.07 5.82 -17.69
C LYS A 216 -15.81 4.36 -18.09
#